data_AF-A0AAV1WPK7-F1
#
_entry.id   AF-A0AAV1WPK7-F1
#
_cell.length_a   1.000
_cell.length_b   1.000
_cell.length_c   1.000
_cell.angle_alpha   90.00
_cell.angle_beta   90.00
_cell.angle_gamma   90.00
#
_symmetry.space_group_name_H-M   'P 1'
#
loop_
_entity.id
_entity.type
_entity.pdbx_description
1 polymer ?
#
loop_
_entity_poly.entity_id
_entity_poly.type
_entity_poly.pdbx_seq_one_letter_code
_entity_poly.pdbx_strand_id
1 'polypeptide(L)'
;MEYERICVARVGDEFVYPAVSGEDEPVAYDEKFKKLILFSGNDYLGLSSHPTIGKAAAMAAQQHGMEPRGSALICGYTNYHRLLESSLADLKKKEIELQNEEESCGD
;
A
#
# COMPACT_ATOMS: atom_id res chain seq x y z
N MET A 1 -21.03 0.79 29.40
CA MET A 1 -20.99 1.38 28.04
C MET A 1 -20.30 0.37 27.16
N GLU A 2 -21.09 -0.29 26.31
CA GLU A 2 -20.61 -1.30 25.37
C GLU A 2 -20.03 -0.55 24.17
N TYR A 3 -18.71 -0.64 23.98
CA TYR A 3 -18.07 -0.09 22.80
C TYR A 3 -18.20 -1.13 21.69
N GLU A 4 -19.08 -0.90 20.73
CA GLU A 4 -19.12 -1.71 19.52
C GLU A 4 -17.75 -1.62 18.82
N ARG A 5 -17.10 -2.76 18.61
CA ARG A 5 -15.84 -2.81 17.88
C ARG A 5 -16.13 -2.58 16.38
N ILE A 6 -15.62 -1.48 15.84
CA ILE A 6 -15.81 -1.08 14.44
C ILE A 6 -14.61 -1.53 13.61
N CYS A 7 -14.86 -2.23 12.50
CA CYS A 7 -13.86 -2.49 11.48
C CYS A 7 -14.12 -1.61 10.26
N VAL A 8 -13.11 -0.81 9.91
CA VAL A 8 -13.13 -0.05 8.66
C VAL A 8 -12.64 -0.96 7.55
N ALA A 9 -13.57 -1.41 6.70
CA ALA A 9 -13.22 -2.15 5.49
C ALA A 9 -13.26 -1.19 4.29
N ARG A 10 -12.39 -1.40 3.29
CA ARG A 10 -12.56 -0.71 2.01
C ARG A 10 -13.52 -1.50 1.13
N VAL A 11 -14.09 -0.82 0.13
CA VAL A 11 -14.90 -1.49 -0.91
C VAL A 11 -14.00 -2.52 -1.59
N GLY A 12 -14.37 -3.80 -1.53
CA GLY A 12 -13.57 -4.91 -2.09
C GLY A 12 -12.72 -5.68 -1.07
N ASP A 13 -12.59 -5.20 0.17
CA ASP A 13 -11.90 -5.98 1.21
C ASP A 13 -12.83 -7.09 1.76
N GLU A 14 -12.44 -8.35 1.54
CA GLU A 14 -12.87 -9.50 2.35
C GLU A 14 -11.89 -9.66 3.52
N PHE A 15 -12.19 -9.00 4.64
CA PHE A 15 -11.42 -9.24 5.87
C PHE A 15 -11.90 -10.53 6.53
N VAL A 16 -11.10 -11.59 6.40
CA VAL A 16 -11.12 -12.72 7.34
C VAL A 16 -10.05 -12.43 8.37
N TYR A 17 -10.45 -12.01 9.58
CA TYR A 17 -9.55 -12.02 10.72
C TYR A 17 -9.47 -13.45 11.26
N PRO A 18 -8.34 -14.17 11.16
CA PRO A 18 -8.03 -15.11 12.22
C PRO A 18 -7.73 -14.26 13.46
N ALA A 19 -8.55 -14.38 14.50
CA ALA A 19 -8.26 -13.78 15.78
C ALA A 19 -6.92 -14.36 16.29
N VAL A 20 -5.88 -13.53 16.35
CA VAL A 20 -4.62 -13.87 17.03
C VAL A 20 -4.44 -12.88 18.17
N SER A 21 -4.98 -13.24 19.33
CA SER A 21 -4.41 -12.83 20.60
C SER A 21 -3.24 -13.75 20.89
N GLY A 22 -2.11 -13.21 21.35
CA GLY A 22 -1.04 -14.03 21.90
C GLY A 22 -1.59 -14.94 23.00
N GLU A 23 -1.03 -16.15 23.07
CA GLU A 23 -1.50 -17.35 23.79
C GLU A 23 -2.30 -18.30 22.88
N ASP A 24 -1.70 -19.49 22.65
CA ASP A 24 -2.09 -20.55 21.71
C ASP A 24 -3.42 -21.25 22.05
N GLU A 25 -4.48 -20.49 22.31
CA GLU A 25 -5.85 -20.98 22.54
C GLU A 25 -6.84 -20.18 21.68
N PRO A 26 -7.61 -20.82 20.78
CA PRO A 26 -8.61 -20.15 19.97
C PRO A 26 -9.80 -19.71 20.84
N VAL A 27 -9.72 -18.51 21.40
CA VAL A 27 -10.87 -17.87 22.04
C VAL A 27 -11.79 -17.35 20.93
N ALA A 28 -12.87 -18.08 20.68
CA ALA A 28 -13.92 -17.66 19.76
C ALA A 28 -14.66 -16.45 20.35
N TYR A 29 -14.28 -15.25 19.93
CA TYR A 29 -15.11 -14.06 20.14
C TYR A 29 -16.27 -14.12 19.13
N ASP A 30 -17.49 -14.42 19.61
CA ASP A 30 -18.74 -14.31 18.84
C ASP A 30 -19.17 -12.83 18.65
N GLU A 31 -18.20 -11.95 18.38
CA GLU A 31 -18.43 -10.51 18.23
C GLU A 31 -18.61 -10.17 16.74
N LYS A 32 -19.81 -9.71 16.38
CA LYS A 32 -20.13 -9.24 15.04
C LYS A 32 -19.59 -7.83 14.82
N PHE A 33 -18.49 -7.71 14.10
CA PHE A 33 -18.00 -6.41 13.64
C PHE A 33 -18.94 -5.80 12.61
N LYS A 34 -19.21 -4.50 12.75
CA LYS A 34 -19.96 -3.74 11.73
C LYS A 34 -19.01 -3.30 10.62
N LYS A 35 -19.27 -3.76 9.39
CA LYS A 35 -18.53 -3.33 8.19
C LYS A 35 -18.95 -1.91 7.82
N LEU A 36 -17.98 -1.00 7.77
CA LEU A 36 -18.15 0.36 7.23
C LEU A 36 -17.44 0.50 5.88
N ILE A 37 -17.93 1.43 5.04
CA ILE A 37 -17.27 1.82 3.79
C ILE A 37 -16.48 3.10 4.03
N LEU A 38 -15.19 3.09 3.69
CA LEU A 38 -14.31 4.26 3.81
C LEU A 38 -14.40 5.16 2.57
N PHE A 39 -14.95 6.36 2.73
CA PHE A 39 -15.00 7.40 1.67
C PHE A 39 -13.92 8.47 1.79
N SER A 40 -13.16 8.49 2.89
CA SER A 40 -12.10 9.48 3.15
C SER A 40 -10.69 8.88 3.03
N GLY A 41 -10.53 7.82 2.22
CA GLY A 41 -9.25 7.17 2.00
C GLY A 41 -8.48 7.78 0.82
N ASN A 42 -7.15 7.66 0.84
CA ASN A 42 -6.26 8.11 -0.25
C ASN A 42 -5.90 7.00 -1.24
N ASP A 43 -6.57 5.85 -1.17
CA ASP A 43 -6.29 4.69 -2.02
C ASP A 43 -7.18 4.72 -3.28
N TYR A 44 -6.96 5.72 -4.13
CA TYR A 44 -7.77 5.96 -5.32
C TYR A 44 -7.75 4.80 -6.33
N LEU A 45 -6.64 4.06 -6.37
CA LEU A 45 -6.39 2.98 -7.33
C LEU A 45 -6.54 1.58 -6.71
N GLY A 46 -6.85 1.47 -5.41
CA GLY A 46 -6.94 0.18 -4.72
C GLY A 46 -5.61 -0.57 -4.65
N LEU A 47 -4.48 0.14 -4.72
CA LEU A 47 -3.16 -0.48 -4.79
C LEU A 47 -2.66 -0.96 -3.43
N SER A 48 -3.25 -0.46 -2.33
CA SER A 48 -2.82 -0.85 -0.99
C SER A 48 -3.04 -2.34 -0.69
N SER A 49 -4.06 -2.97 -1.27
CA SER A 49 -4.38 -4.39 -1.13
C SER A 49 -4.03 -5.23 -2.37
N HIS A 50 -3.40 -4.63 -3.39
CA HIS A 50 -3.11 -5.32 -4.63
C HIS A 50 -2.07 -6.46 -4.43
N PRO A 51 -2.39 -7.71 -4.79
CA PRO A 51 -1.59 -8.89 -4.43
C PRO A 51 -0.16 -8.85 -5.00
N THR A 52 0.02 -8.26 -6.19
CA THR A 52 1.36 -8.10 -6.78
C THR A 52 2.25 -7.17 -5.95
N ILE A 53 1.67 -6.12 -5.35
CA ILE A 53 2.42 -5.16 -4.54
C ILE A 53 2.82 -5.82 -3.22
N GLY A 54 1.89 -6.52 -2.57
CA GLY A 54 2.18 -7.29 -1.35
C GLY A 54 3.28 -8.34 -1.57
N LYS A 55 3.23 -9.09 -2.68
CA LYS A 55 4.27 -10.06 -3.03
C LYS A 55 5.63 -9.41 -3.27
N ALA A 56 5.66 -8.31 -4.04
CA ALA A 56 6.90 -7.59 -4.30
C ALA A 56 7.53 -7.03 -3.01
N ALA A 57 6.71 -6.47 -2.11
CA ALA A 57 7.16 -5.99 -0.80
C ALA A 57 7.75 -7.13 0.07
N ALA A 58 7.06 -8.27 0.14
CA ALA A 58 7.54 -9.43 0.88
C ALA A 58 8.86 -9.98 0.33
N MET A 59 8.99 -10.05 -1.00
CA MET A 59 10.23 -10.46 -1.66
C MET A 59 11.38 -9.49 -1.37
N ALA A 60 11.13 -8.19 -1.49
CA ALA A 60 12.15 -7.17 -1.20
C ALA A 60 12.64 -7.24 0.25
N ALA A 61 11.72 -7.41 1.21
CA ALA A 61 12.07 -7.57 2.62
C ALA A 61 12.89 -8.84 2.89
N GLN A 62 12.57 -9.96 2.23
CA GLN A 62 13.36 -11.20 2.35
C GLN A 62 14.77 -11.06 1.76
N GLN A 63 14.91 -10.36 0.63
CA GLN A 63 16.19 -10.24 -0.07
C GLN A 63 17.10 -9.16 0.52
N HIS A 64 16.54 -8.07 1.05
CA HIS A 64 17.30 -6.87 1.44
C HIS A 64 17.17 -6.51 2.93
N GLY A 65 16.32 -7.21 3.68
CA GLY A 65 15.96 -6.85 5.04
C GLY A 65 14.95 -5.70 5.10
N MET A 66 14.54 -5.37 6.32
CA MET A 66 13.48 -4.39 6.59
C MET A 66 13.98 -2.95 6.69
N GLU A 67 15.29 -2.71 6.80
CA GLU A 67 15.83 -1.41 7.19
C GLU A 67 16.96 -0.90 6.28
N PRO A 68 16.80 0.29 5.65
CA PRO A 68 17.96 1.06 5.24
C PRO A 68 18.70 1.50 6.51
N ARG A 69 19.97 1.14 6.65
CA ARG A 69 20.79 1.31 7.86
C ARG A 69 21.06 2.78 8.28
N GLY A 70 20.35 3.76 7.71
CA GLY A 70 20.46 5.19 8.03
C GLY A 70 19.75 6.07 6.99
N SER A 71 20.02 7.38 7.00
CA SER A 71 19.47 8.31 6.01
C SER A 71 20.07 8.05 4.62
N ALA A 72 19.35 8.42 3.56
CA ALA A 72 19.83 8.31 2.18
C ALA A 72 21.21 8.97 1.97
N LEU A 73 21.47 10.09 2.64
CA LEU A 73 22.73 10.83 2.54
C LEU A 73 23.92 10.13 3.19
N ILE A 74 23.68 9.28 4.20
CA ILE A 74 24.76 8.67 4.99
C ILE A 74 24.99 7.21 4.56
N CYS A 75 23.96 6.36 4.64
CA CYS A 75 24.11 4.93 4.34
C CYS A 75 22.81 4.20 3.98
N GLY A 76 21.70 4.92 3.83
CA GLY A 76 20.38 4.37 3.53
C GLY A 76 20.01 4.33 2.05
N TYR A 77 20.82 4.93 1.18
CA TYR A 77 20.51 4.96 -0.25
C TYR A 77 20.94 3.66 -0.93
N THR A 78 20.00 3.02 -1.63
CA THR A 78 20.16 1.71 -2.24
C THR A 78 19.92 1.80 -3.74
N ASN A 79 20.31 0.77 -4.49
CA ASN A 79 20.04 0.72 -5.93
C ASN A 79 18.53 0.77 -6.23
N TYR A 80 17.67 0.27 -5.33
CA TYR A 80 16.22 0.34 -5.49
C TYR A 80 15.67 1.76 -5.40
N HIS A 81 16.26 2.62 -4.55
CA HIS A 81 15.92 4.04 -4.52
C HIS A 81 16.23 4.71 -5.87
N ARG A 82 17.43 4.45 -6.43
CA ARG A 82 17.81 4.98 -7.75
C ARG A 82 16.89 4.49 -8.87
N LEU A 83 16.55 3.20 -8.87
CA LEU A 83 15.66 2.62 -9.88
C LEU A 83 14.25 3.20 -9.80
N LEU A 84 13.73 3.41 -8.58
CA LEU A 84 12.45 4.05 -8.36
C LEU A 84 12.47 5.51 -8.87
N GLU A 85 13.48 6.28 -8.51
CA GLU A 85 13.64 7.68 -8.97
C GLU A 85 13.68 7.77 -10.49
N SER A 86 14.44 6.89 -11.16
CA SER A 86 14.50 6.83 -12.63
C SER A 86 13.14 6.49 -13.23
N SER A 87 12.46 5.47 -12.71
CA SER A 87 11.16 5.03 -13.22
C SER A 87 10.10 6.12 -13.06
N LEU A 88 10.13 6.85 -11.95
CA LEU A 88 9.23 7.99 -11.71
C LEU A 88 9.53 9.17 -12.65
N ALA A 89 10.81 9.46 -12.89
CA ALA A 89 11.21 10.49 -13.83
C ALA A 89 10.73 10.17 -15.26
N ASP A 90 10.87 8.92 -15.69
CA ASP A 90 10.42 8.46 -16.99
C ASP A 90 8.88 8.48 -17.11
N LEU A 91 8.17 8.07 -16.06
CA LEU A 91 6.70 8.16 -15.99
C LEU A 91 6.23 9.61 -16.14
N LYS A 92 6.83 10.54 -15.40
CA LYS A 92 6.46 11.96 -15.43
C LYS A 92 6.80 12.63 -16.75
N LYS A 93 7.95 12.29 -17.36
CA LYS A 93 8.29 12.80 -18.70
C LYS A 93 7.26 12.36 -19.74
N LYS A 94 6.82 11.11 -19.67
CA LYS A 94 5.78 10.58 -20.56
C LYS A 94 4.44 11.30 -20.38
N GLU A 95 4.08 11.67 -19.16
CA GLU A 95 2.89 12.50 -18.90
C GLU A 95 3.02 13.89 -19.55
N ILE A 96 4.17 14.54 -19.42
CA ILE A 96 4.43 15.86 -20.02
C ILE A 96 4.41 15.78 -21.56
N GLU A 97 4.99 14.74 -22.15
CA GLU A 97 4.96 14.54 -23.61
C GLU A 97 3.53 14.38 -24.14
N LEU A 98 2.69 13.58 -23.47
CA LEU A 98 1.27 13.41 -23.86
C LEU A 98 0.48 14.72 -23.75
N GLN A 99 0.73 15.52 -22.71
CA GLN A 99 0.08 16.84 -22.55
C GLN A 99 0.49 17.84 -23.65
N ASN A 100 1.77 17.81 -24.07
CA ASN A 100 2.26 18.68 -25.15
C ASN A 100 1.71 18.27 -26.52
N GLU A 101 1.48 16.98 -26.76
CA GLU A 101 0.86 16.47 -27.99
C GLU A 101 -0.63 16.83 -28.07
N GLU A 102 -1.36 16.82 -26.94
CA GLU A 102 -2.76 17.23 -26.86
C GLU A 102 -2.95 18.74 -27.11
N GLU A 103 -2.02 19.59 -26.66
CA GLU A 103 -2.05 21.04 -26.93
C GLU A 103 -1.67 21.39 -28.39
N SER A 104 -0.91 20.55 -29.08
CA SER A 104 -0.49 20.77 -30.48
C SER A 104 -1.56 20.42 -31.52
N CYS A 105 -2.63 19.72 -31.15
CA CYS A 105 -3.68 19.30 -32.10
C CYS A 105 -4.91 20.23 -32.10
N GLY A 106 -4.83 21.37 -31.43
CA GLY A 106 -5.92 22.32 -31.22
C GLY A 106 -5.94 23.58 -32.09
N ASP A 107 -5.35 23.55 -33.29
CA ASP A 107 -5.47 24.60 -34.33
C ASP A 107 -6.15 24.09 -35.61
#